data_AF-A0A7Z7JHS6-F1
#
_entry.id   AF-A0A7Z7JHS6-F1
#
_cell.length_a   1.000
_cell.length_b   1.000
_cell.length_c   1.000
_cell.angle_alpha   90.00
_cell.angle_beta   90.00
_cell.angle_gamma   90.00
#
_symmetry.space_group_name_H-M   'P 1'
#
loop_
_entity.id
_entity.type
_entity.pdbx_description
1 polymer ?
#
loop_
_entity_poly.entity_id
_entity_poly.type
_entity_poly.pdbx_seq_one_letter_code
_entity_poly.pdbx_strand_id
1 'polypeptide(L)' 'MAIEVKKLTREFSYNGMTLMDPGPQFTPEQVKDVYSAQYPELTTAAVDGPDHQGDIARFTFVRAAGAKGAHAQI' A
#
# COMPACT_ATOMS: atom_id res chain seq x y z
N MET A 1 -13.55 -15.90 23.93
CA MET A 1 -14.04 -15.50 22.60
C MET A 1 -12.83 -15.53 21.66
N ALA A 2 -12.77 -16.50 20.76
CA ALA A 2 -11.70 -16.57 19.76
C ALA A 2 -12.16 -15.74 18.55
N ILE A 3 -11.53 -14.60 18.32
CA ILE A 3 -11.72 -13.84 17.08
C ILE A 3 -11.00 -14.67 16.01
N GLU A 4 -11.78 -15.36 15.19
CA GLU A 4 -11.26 -16.05 14.02
C GLU A 4 -10.86 -14.98 12.99
N VAL A 5 -9.57 -14.63 12.99
CA VAL A 5 -9.00 -13.70 12.01
C VAL A 5 -9.00 -14.41 10.66
N LYS A 6 -10.10 -14.27 9.90
CA LYS A 6 -10.12 -14.64 8.49
C LYS A 6 -8.95 -13.94 7.80
N LYS A 7 -8.03 -14.73 7.25
CA LYS A 7 -6.92 -14.22 6.43
C LYS A 7 -7.51 -13.67 5.13
N LEU A 8 -7.91 -12.40 5.13
CA LEU A 8 -8.20 -11.71 3.87
C LEU A 8 -6.93 -11.70 3.02
N THR A 9 -7.05 -12.00 1.75
CA THR A 9 -5.92 -11.93 0.82
C THR A 9 -5.58 -10.45 0.64
N ARG A 10 -4.39 -10.03 1.07
CA ARG A 10 -3.98 -8.64 0.94
C ARG A 10 -3.18 -8.48 -0.34
N GLU A 11 -3.58 -7.52 -1.15
CA GLU A 11 -2.86 -7.17 -2.37
C GLU A 11 -2.34 -5.74 -2.22
N PHE A 12 -1.04 -5.55 -2.42
CA PHE A 12 -0.43 -4.23 -2.37
C PHE A 12 -0.10 -3.79 -3.78
N SER A 13 -0.47 -2.57 -4.15
CA SER A 13 -0.11 -1.98 -5.44
C SER A 13 0.63 -0.67 -5.23
N TYR A 14 1.68 -0.45 -6.01
CA TYR A 14 2.47 0.76 -5.98
C TYR A 14 2.86 1.15 -7.40
N ASN A 15 2.48 2.36 -7.83
CA ASN A 15 2.82 2.91 -9.16
C ASN A 15 2.52 1.94 -10.33
N GLY A 16 1.42 1.19 -10.24
CA GLY A 16 1.02 0.17 -11.23
C GLY A 16 1.72 -1.18 -11.11
N MET A 17 2.64 -1.34 -10.15
CA MET A 17 3.27 -2.61 -9.80
C MET A 17 2.53 -3.28 -8.65
N THR A 18 2.43 -4.60 -8.65
CA THR A 18 1.91 -5.37 -7.51
C THR A 18 3.07 -5.79 -6.62
N LEU A 19 2.99 -5.45 -5.34
CA LEU A 19 3.96 -5.81 -4.32
C LEU A 19 3.49 -7.07 -3.58
N MET A 20 4.42 -7.98 -3.30
CA MET A 20 4.12 -9.20 -2.53
C MET A 20 3.80 -8.86 -1.07
N ASP A 21 2.87 -9.58 -0.45
CA ASP A 21 2.65 -9.43 0.98
C ASP A 21 3.83 -10.05 1.76
N PRO A 22 4.58 -9.28 2.58
CA PRO A 22 5.68 -9.83 3.39
C PRO A 22 5.17 -10.73 4.52
N GLY A 23 3.87 -10.72 4.80
CA GLY A 23 3.20 -11.69 5.66
C GLY A 23 2.08 -11.08 6.50
N PRO A 24 1.08 -11.89 6.91
CA PRO A 24 -0.15 -11.45 7.57
C PRO A 24 0.06 -10.73 8.91
N GLN A 25 1.23 -10.87 9.51
CA GLN A 25 1.63 -10.21 10.75
C GLN A 25 1.94 -8.72 10.59
N PHE A 26 2.28 -8.28 9.37
CA PHE A 26 2.61 -6.88 9.11
C PHE A 26 1.34 -6.08 8.84
N THR A 27 1.24 -4.88 9.42
CA THR A 27 0.19 -3.91 9.05
C THR A 27 0.54 -3.27 7.70
N PRO A 28 -0.42 -2.73 6.94
CA PRO A 28 -0.15 -2.05 5.67
C PRO A 28 0.93 -0.96 5.76
N GLU A 29 0.98 -0.25 6.89
CA GLU A 29 2.04 0.73 7.18
C GLU A 29 3.42 0.08 7.38
N GLN A 30 3.49 -1.05 8.10
CA GLN A 30 4.74 -1.81 8.23
C GLN A 30 5.16 -2.43 6.89
N VAL A 31 4.21 -2.89 6.07
CA VAL A 31 4.51 -3.36 4.71
C VAL A 31 5.13 -2.23 3.89
N LYS A 32 4.57 -1.01 3.96
CA LYS A 32 5.15 0.18 3.34
C LYS A 32 6.58 0.46 3.83
N ASP A 33 6.82 0.37 5.13
CA ASP A 33 8.14 0.58 5.74
C ASP A 33 9.17 -0.47 5.27
N VAL A 34 8.78 -1.75 5.22
CA VAL A 34 9.62 -2.82 4.66
C VAL A 34 9.99 -2.54 3.21
N TYR A 35 9.02 -2.12 2.40
CA TYR A 35 9.28 -1.77 1.01
C TYR A 35 10.01 -0.43 0.86
N SER A 36 9.96 0.46 1.85
CA SER A 36 10.71 1.73 1.82
C SER A 36 12.22 1.52 1.78
N ALA A 37 12.71 0.39 2.32
CA ALA A 37 14.11 0.00 2.21
C ALA A 37 14.55 -0.30 0.76
N GLN A 38 13.63 -0.70 -0.11
CA GLN A 38 13.88 -0.95 -1.54
C GLN A 38 13.44 0.22 -2.43
N TYR A 39 12.36 0.90 -2.03
CA TYR A 39 11.74 2.03 -2.71
C TYR A 39 11.67 3.22 -1.75
N PRO A 40 12.74 4.03 -1.65
CA PRO A 40 12.84 5.13 -0.68
C PRO A 40 11.67 6.12 -0.77
N GLU A 41 11.01 6.20 -1.91
CA GLU A 41 9.85 7.06 -2.10
C GLU A 41 8.59 6.58 -1.36
N LEU A 42 8.51 5.29 -1.01
CA LEU A 42 7.44 4.74 -0.16
C LEU A 42 7.50 5.26 1.28
N THR A 43 8.67 5.70 1.75
CA THR A 43 8.82 6.34 3.07
C THR A 43 7.85 7.51 3.23
N THR A 44 7.65 8.27 2.15
CA THR A 44 6.72 9.41 2.10
C THR A 44 5.37 9.07 1.47
N ALA A 45 5.17 7.83 1.00
CA ALA A 45 3.90 7.43 0.41
C ALA A 45 2.79 7.33 1.46
N ALA A 46 1.58 7.67 1.04
CA ALA A 46 0.36 7.38 1.76
C ALA A 46 -0.12 5.97 1.41
N VAL A 47 -0.73 5.29 2.39
CA VAL A 47 -1.44 4.04 2.15
C VAL A 47 -2.89 4.41 1.88
N ASP A 48 -3.36 4.15 0.66
CA ASP A 48 -4.75 4.30 0.25
C ASP A 48 -5.45 2.94 0.28
N GLY A 49 -6.70 2.90 0.75
CA GLY A 49 -7.47 1.68 0.98
C GLY A 49 -7.60 1.29 2.47
N PRO A 50 -8.09 0.08 2.79
CA PRO A 50 -8.30 -1.06 1.90
C PRO A 50 -9.56 -0.97 1.04
N ASP A 51 -9.39 -1.17 -0.26
CA ASP A 51 -10.47 -1.48 -1.17
C ASP A 51 -10.80 -2.98 -1.06
N HIS A 52 -12.02 -3.29 -0.63
CA HIS A 52 -12.45 -4.66 -0.40
C HIS A 52 -13.15 -5.19 -1.66
N GLN A 53 -12.43 -6.02 -2.42
CA GLN A 53 -13.00 -6.75 -3.54
C GLN A 53 -13.22 -8.21 -3.14
N GLY A 54 -14.40 -8.47 -2.56
CA GLY A 54 -14.75 -9.79 -2.02
C GLY A 54 -13.85 -10.18 -0.84
N ASP A 55 -13.06 -11.23 -1.01
CA ASP A 55 -12.10 -11.72 -0.01
C ASP A 55 -10.68 -11.11 -0.16
N ILE A 56 -10.54 -10.08 -1.00
CA ILE A 56 -9.27 -9.39 -1.24
C ILE A 56 -9.34 -7.97 -0.70
N ALA A 57 -8.40 -7.61 0.18
CA ALA A 57 -8.16 -6.25 0.61
C ALA A 57 -7.00 -5.67 -0.22
N ARG A 58 -7.32 -4.79 -1.16
CA ARG A 58 -6.32 -4.10 -1.99
C ARG A 58 -5.90 -2.80 -1.32
N PHE A 59 -4.60 -2.63 -1.13
CA PHE A 59 -3.96 -1.43 -0.62
C PHE A 59 -3.13 -0.81 -1.73
N THR A 60 -3.27 0.49 -1.94
CA THR A 60 -2.50 1.22 -2.93
C THR A 60 -1.54 2.16 -2.22
N PHE A 61 -0.24 2.00 -2.40
CA PHE A 61 0.72 2.99 -1.97
C PHE A 61 0.73 4.13 -2.99
N VAL A 62 0.30 5.30 -2.54
CA VAL A 62 0.27 6.52 -3.34
C VAL A 62 1.47 7.33 -2.91
N ARG A 63 2.46 7.49 -3.81
CA ARG A 63 3.59 8.38 -3.52
C ARG A 63 3.03 9.75 -3.14
N ALA A 64 3.54 10.38 -2.08
CA ALA A 64 3.25 11.79 -1.87
C ALA A 64 3.78 12.52 -3.10
N ALA A 65 2.89 12.91 -4.01
CA ALA A 65 3.24 13.82 -5.08
C ALA A 65 3.60 15.12 -4.37
N GLY A 66 4.90 15.32 -4.12
CA GLY A 66 5.41 16.59 -3.66
C GLY A 66 4.79 17.66 -4.54
N ALA A 67 4.12 18.63 -3.94
CA ALA A 67 3.54 19.76 -4.63
C ALA A 67 4.66 20.59 -5.28
N LYS A 68 5.20 20.13 -6.41
CA LYS A 68 6.00 20.90 -7.35
C LYS A 68 6.19 20.12 -8.64
N GLY A 69 5.42 20.50 -9.66
CA GLY A 69 5.70 20.11 -11.05
C GLY A 69 4.44 19.85 -11.87
N ALA A 70 4.15 20.82 -12.74
CA ALA A 70 3.34 20.70 -13.96
C ALA A 70 1.81 20.66 -13.82
N HIS A 71 1.22 21.80 -13.43
CA HIS A 71 0.12 22.31 -14.25
C HIS A 71 0.76 23.20 -15.34
N ALA A 72 1.27 22.54 -16.37
CA ALA A 72 1.38 23.14 -17.68
C ALA A 72 0.03 22.94 -18.36
N GLN A 73 -0.88 23.91 -18.18
CA GLN A 73 -2.00 24.26 -19.07
C GLN A 73 -2.22 25.75 -18.76
N ILE A 74 -2.00 26.70 -19.66
CA ILE A 74 -2.45 26.83 -21.06
C ILE A 74 -1.36 27.44 -21.97
#